data_AF-A0A8X8IED6-F1
#
_entry.id   AF-A0A8X8IED6-F1
#
_cell.length_a   1.000
_cell.length_b   1.000
_cell.length_c   1.000
_cell.angle_alpha   90.00
_cell.angle_beta   90.00
_cell.angle_gamma   90.00
#
_symmetry.space_group_name_H-M   'P 1'
#
loop_
_entity.id
_entity.type
_entity.pdbx_description
1 polymer ?
#
loop_
_entity_poly.entity_id
_entity_poly.type
_entity_poly.pdbx_seq_one_letter_code
_entity_poly.pdbx_strand_id
1 'polypeptide(L)' 'MKTKGWILAVCLVLLLLNAGYLQAQCSICTKTASQMGEGPAKALNSAIIYLAAAPLLIMGYIGMRWWKNEKNMHK' A
#
# COMPACT_ATOMS: atom_id res chain seq x y z
N MET A 1 29.49 -4.22 4.45
CA MET A 1 28.40 -3.63 3.64
C MET A 1 27.85 -4.56 2.56
N LYS A 2 28.67 -5.38 1.87
CA LYS A 2 28.19 -6.26 0.78
C LYS A 2 27.14 -7.31 1.19
N THR A 3 27.23 -7.84 2.40
CA THR A 3 26.28 -8.85 2.93
C THR A 3 24.89 -8.27 3.24
N LYS A 4 24.82 -7.07 3.83
CA LYS A 4 23.55 -6.38 4.12
C LYS A 4 22.80 -5.97 2.84
N GLY A 5 23.55 -5.53 1.81
CA GLY A 5 22.98 -5.22 0.50
C GLY A 5 22.41 -6.45 -0.21
N TRP A 6 23.09 -7.60 -0.09
CA TRP A 6 22.59 -8.88 -0.61
C TRP A 6 21.30 -9.34 0.08
N ILE A 7 21.22 -9.22 1.40
CA ILE A 7 19.99 -9.56 2.15
C ILE A 7 18.82 -8.69 1.67
N LEU A 8 19.03 -7.37 1.54
CA LEU A 8 18.00 -6.45 1.05
C LEU A 8 17.57 -6.78 -0.38
N ALA A 9 18.51 -7.11 -1.27
CA ALA A 9 18.22 -7.51 -2.64
C ALA A 9 17.40 -8.81 -2.71
N VAL A 10 17.77 -9.83 -1.92
CA VAL A 10 17.03 -11.09 -1.82
C VAL A 10 15.62 -10.87 -1.28
N CYS A 11 15.47 -10.08 -0.21
CA CYS A 11 14.15 -9.73 0.33
C CYS A 11 13.28 -9.00 -0.70
N LEU A 12 13.85 -8.07 -1.47
CA LEU A 12 13.12 -7.34 -2.50
C LEU A 12 12.67 -8.28 -3.64
N VAL A 13 13.55 -9.17 -4.11
CA VAL A 13 13.21 -10.17 -5.14
C VAL A 13 12.09 -11.09 -4.66
N LEU A 14 12.16 -11.57 -3.41
CA LEU A 14 11.11 -12.42 -2.82
C LEU A 14 9.77 -11.68 -2.71
N LEU A 15 9.78 -10.39 -2.38
CA LEU A 15 8.56 -9.56 -2.38
C LEU A 15 7.95 -9.46 -3.78
N LEU A 16 8.77 -9.22 -4.81
CA LEU A 16 8.30 -9.06 -6.19
C LEU A 16 7.72 -10.36 -6.76
N LEU A 17 8.32 -11.51 -6.45
CA LEU A 17 7.84 -12.82 -6.90
C LEU A 17 6.46 -13.19 -6.32
N ASN A 18 6.10 -12.65 -5.15
CA ASN A 18 4.85 -12.94 -4.46
C ASN A 18 3.74 -11.89 -4.67
N ALA A 19 4.01 -10.83 -5.44
CA ALA A 19 3.06 -9.73 -5.63
C ALA A 19 1.72 -10.19 -6.26
N GLY A 20 1.72 -11.24 -7.08
CA GLY A 20 0.52 -11.76 -7.77
C GLY A 20 -0.39 -12.67 -6.93
N TYR A 21 0.08 -13.17 -5.78
CA TYR A 21 -0.64 -14.14 -4.94
C TYR A 21 -1.20 -13.53 -3.65
N LEU A 22 -1.28 -12.20 -3.59
CA LEU A 22 -1.73 -11.51 -2.39
C LEU A 22 -3.22 -11.73 -2.16
N GLN A 23 -3.53 -12.67 -1.27
CA GLN A 23 -4.86 -12.81 -0.67
C GLN A 23 -5.10 -11.62 0.27
N ALA A 24 -6.34 -11.13 0.35
CA ALA A 24 -6.69 -10.10 1.31
C ALA A 24 -6.39 -10.60 2.74
N GLN A 25 -5.56 -9.87 3.48
CA GLN A 25 -5.13 -10.25 4.84
C GLN A 25 -6.18 -9.89 5.92
N CYS A 26 -7.14 -9.03 5.59
CA CYS A 26 -8.22 -8.66 6.50
C CYS A 26 -9.32 -9.74 6.50
N SER A 27 -9.50 -10.41 7.64
CA SER A 27 -10.46 -11.51 7.81
C SER A 27 -11.90 -11.10 7.51
N ILE A 28 -12.29 -9.86 7.86
CA ILE A 28 -13.63 -9.32 7.58
C ILE A 28 -13.83 -9.13 6.07
N CYS A 29 -12.85 -8.55 5.39
CA CYS A 29 -12.93 -8.32 3.94
C CYS A 29 -13.06 -9.63 3.16
N THR A 30 -12.32 -10.67 3.55
CA THR A 30 -12.39 -12.00 2.93
C THR A 30 -13.75 -12.65 3.14
N LYS A 31 -14.33 -12.54 4.35
CA LYS A 31 -15.66 -13.07 4.63
C LYS A 31 -16.75 -12.34 3.84
N THR A 32 -16.71 -11.01 3.76
CA THR A 32 -17.66 -10.24 2.96
C THR A 32 -17.54 -10.57 1.47
N ALA A 33 -16.31 -10.67 0.94
CA ALA A 33 -16.09 -11.08 -0.45
C ALA A 33 -16.66 -12.48 -0.74
N SER A 34 -16.53 -13.44 0.18
CA SER A 34 -17.05 -14.81 -0.01
C SER A 34 -18.58 -14.92 -0.04
N GLN A 35 -19.29 -13.94 0.51
CA GLN A 35 -20.76 -13.86 0.46
C GLN A 35 -21.25 -13.14 -0.80
N MET A 36 -20.33 -12.53 -1.55
CA MET A 36 -20.58 -11.77 -2.75
C MET A 36 -20.13 -12.59 -3.96
N GLY A 37 -20.85 -12.51 -5.08
CA GLY A 37 -20.40 -13.15 -6.33
C GLY A 37 -19.08 -12.56 -6.84
N GLU A 38 -18.47 -13.18 -7.85
CA GLU A 38 -17.17 -12.80 -8.43
C GLU A 38 -17.05 -11.30 -8.79
N GLY A 39 -18.08 -10.74 -9.44
CA GLY A 39 -18.09 -9.32 -9.86
C GLY A 39 -17.98 -8.35 -8.67
N PRO A 40 -18.94 -8.39 -7.72
CA PRO A 40 -18.89 -7.54 -6.53
C PRO A 40 -17.67 -7.83 -5.62
N ALA A 41 -17.22 -9.08 -5.51
CA ALA A 41 -16.03 -9.43 -4.74
C ALA A 41 -14.76 -8.77 -5.30
N LYS A 42 -14.61 -8.73 -6.62
CA LYS A 42 -13.49 -8.04 -7.29
C LYS A 42 -13.55 -6.52 -7.08
N ALA A 43 -14.74 -5.92 -7.19
CA ALA A 43 -14.95 -4.50 -6.95
C ALA A 43 -14.63 -4.11 -5.49
N LEU A 44 -14.98 -4.96 -4.53
CA LEU A 44 -14.67 -4.77 -3.11
C LEU A 44 -13.16 -4.68 -2.85
N ASN A 45 -12.35 -5.55 -3.47
CA ASN A 45 -10.89 -5.51 -3.30
C ASN A 45 -10.29 -4.19 -3.82
N SER A 46 -10.76 -3.71 -4.98
CA SER A 46 -10.35 -2.40 -5.50
C SER A 46 -10.74 -1.25 -4.58
N ALA A 47 -11.92 -1.32 -3.96
CA ALA A 47 -12.37 -0.30 -3.01
C ALA A 47 -11.51 -0.26 -1.73
N ILE A 48 -11.08 -1.42 -1.21
CA ILE A 48 -10.19 -1.49 -0.03
C ILE A 48 -8.87 -0.79 -0.31
N ILE A 49 -8.25 -1.06 -1.47
CA ILE A 49 -6.99 -0.41 -1.87
C ILE A 49 -7.20 1.09 -2.00
N TYR A 50 -8.30 1.53 -2.63
CA TYR A 50 -8.63 2.94 -2.76
C TYR A 50 -8.77 3.64 -1.39
N LEU A 51 -9.54 3.05 -0.48
CA LEU A 51 -9.76 3.58 0.87
C LEU A 51 -8.49 3.60 1.72
N ALA A 52 -7.60 2.62 1.56
CA ALA A 52 -6.33 2.58 2.26
C ALA A 52 -5.32 3.60 1.70
N ALA A 53 -5.28 3.77 0.38
CA ALA A 53 -4.38 4.71 -0.28
C ALA A 53 -4.77 6.17 -0.04
N ALA A 54 -6.07 6.48 -0.02
CA ALA A 54 -6.57 7.84 0.14
C ALA A 54 -5.99 8.61 1.35
N PRO A 55 -6.06 8.11 2.61
CA PRO A 55 -5.52 8.83 3.76
C PRO A 55 -3.99 8.99 3.69
N LEU A 56 -3.27 7.99 3.17
CA LEU A 56 -1.82 8.06 3.02
C LEU A 56 -1.41 9.13 2.00
N LEU A 57 -2.11 9.19 0.86
CA LEU A 57 -1.87 10.19 -0.18
C LEU A 57 -2.21 11.60 0.32
N ILE A 58 -3.32 11.77 1.02
CA ILE A 58 -3.73 13.05 1.60
C ILE A 58 -2.69 13.53 2.61
N MET A 59 -2.32 12.69 3.59
CA MET A 59 -1.32 13.02 4.60
C MET A 59 0.05 13.31 3.96
N GLY A 60 0.45 12.50 2.97
CA GLY A 60 1.69 12.71 2.23
C GLY A 60 1.72 14.05 1.49
N TYR A 61 0.63 14.41 0.81
CA TYR A 61 0.52 15.68 0.10
C TYR A 61 0.59 16.87 1.06
N ILE A 62 -0.18 16.84 2.15
CA ILE A 62 -0.20 17.90 3.17
C ILE A 62 1.20 18.04 3.80
N GLY A 63 1.81 16.94 4.21
CA GLY A 63 3.15 16.93 4.80
C GLY A 63 4.21 17.50 3.85
N MET A 64 4.17 17.12 2.57
CA MET A 64 5.08 17.68 1.56
C MET A 64 4.87 19.18 1.33
N ARG A 65 3.62 19.64 1.28
CA ARG A 65 3.29 21.07 1.15
C ARG A 65 3.79 21.86 2.35
N TRP A 66 3.54 21.37 3.56
CA TRP A 66 3.97 22.03 4.79
C TRP A 66 5.49 22.14 4.85
N TRP A 67 6.22 21.04 4.63
CA TRP A 67 7.69 21.05 4.61
C TRP A 67 8.26 22.08 3.63
N LYS A 68 7.69 22.18 2.42
CA LYS A 68 8.11 23.18 1.42
C LYS A 68 7.85 24.60 1.90
N ASN A 69 6.72 24.84 2.57
CA ASN A 69 6.39 26.13 3.14
C ASN A 69 7.40 26.54 4.23
N GLU A 70 7.69 25.66 5.20
CA GLU A 70 8.68 25.94 6.26
C GLU A 70 10.05 26.29 5.70
N LYS A 71 10.52 25.56 4.68
CA LYS A 71 11.79 25.84 4.01
C LYS A 71 11.82 27.19 3.27
N ASN A 72 10.68 27.66 2.79
CA ASN A 72 10.57 28.96 2.12
C ASN A 72 10.46 30.12 3.11
N MET A 73 9.93 29.87 4.32
CA MET A 73 9.79 30.88 5.38
C MET A 73 11.08 31.12 6.18
N HIS A 74 11.96 30.11 6.26
CA HIS A 74 13.26 30.18 6.94
C HIS A 74 14.44 30.45 5.97
N LYS A 75 14.16 31.05 4.82
CA LYS A 75 15.17 31.50 3.85
C LYS A 75 15.19 33.01 3.80
#